data_AF-A0A432ENU9-F1
#
_entry.id   AF-A0A432ENU9-F1
#
_cell.length_a   1.000
_cell.length_b   1.000
_cell.length_c   1.000
_cell.angle_alpha   90.00
_cell.angle_beta   90.00
_cell.angle_gamma   90.00
#
_symmetry.space_group_name_H-M   'P 1'
#
loop_
_entity.id
_entity.type
_entity.pdbx_description
1 polymer ?
#
loop_
_entity_poly.entity_id
_entity_poly.type
_entity_poly.pdbx_seq_one_letter_code
_entity_poly.pdbx_strand_id
1 'polypeptide(L)'
;MNRKNLEELRRWATENNLERYRADQIYQWVYKKWEDNPWNMTNLSKELRKWLSENFKFHTLEKIEKVEAPDSVKYLFKTEDGHLVETVLIREKDHWTLCVSTQIGCNIGCKFCATAKDGLIRNLTTAEILDQLLWVQKDIKDLPKPWNKVRNIVFMGMGEPLANFTNLKKAVEIFIDQRGIDISKRRLTISSSGILYQLRKMAQDPVLRSVNLAISLNAPNQEIREEIMPIARSNPFDELWELLVNYPLPEGRKITLEYVLIKDINDSEECAYQLAKLVKPHRKRFKVNLIPFNPSPILPYERPEEERIFKFQKILLNHSIIATIRWSKGQKVFGACGQLRAKREIPLIG
;
A
#
# COMPACT_ATOMS: atom_id res chain seq x y z
N MET A 1 -3.62 23.88 0.92
CA MET A 1 -4.91 23.54 1.56
C MET A 1 -5.24 22.03 1.48
N ASN A 2 -4.51 21.26 0.67
CA ASN A 2 -4.95 19.97 0.16
C ASN A 2 -4.86 18.85 1.23
N ARG A 3 -6.03 18.24 1.48
CA ARG A 3 -6.30 17.11 2.37
C ARG A 3 -5.77 17.24 3.80
N LYS A 4 -6.44 18.13 4.55
CA LYS A 4 -6.35 18.24 6.00
C LYS A 4 -7.04 17.06 6.69
N ASN A 5 -6.52 16.60 7.83
CA ASN A 5 -7.30 15.74 8.72
C ASN A 5 -8.43 16.57 9.37
N LEU A 6 -9.38 15.94 10.06
CA LEU A 6 -10.55 16.68 10.52
C LEU A 6 -10.19 17.83 11.48
N GLU A 7 -9.24 17.64 12.40
CA GLU A 7 -8.87 18.71 13.34
C GLU A 7 -8.16 19.89 12.66
N GLU A 8 -7.33 19.61 11.66
CA GLU A 8 -6.76 20.66 10.83
C GLU A 8 -7.82 21.37 9.98
N LEU A 9 -8.83 20.65 9.47
CA LEU A 9 -9.93 21.24 8.71
C LEU A 9 -10.81 22.12 9.62
N ARG A 10 -11.04 21.68 10.85
CA ARG A 10 -11.72 22.46 11.90
C ARG A 10 -10.95 23.73 12.25
N ARG A 11 -9.63 23.64 12.40
CA ARG A 11 -8.76 24.81 12.61
C ARG A 11 -8.85 25.78 11.45
N TRP A 12 -8.75 25.27 10.22
CA TRP A 12 -8.89 26.07 9.01
C TRP A 12 -10.25 26.77 8.94
N ALA A 13 -11.34 26.10 9.32
CA ALA A 13 -12.66 26.73 9.39
C ALA A 13 -12.66 27.93 10.35
N THR A 14 -12.14 27.75 11.58
CA THR A 14 -12.03 28.85 12.55
C THR A 14 -11.16 30.00 12.04
N GLU A 15 -10.02 29.71 11.42
CA GLU A 15 -9.11 30.71 10.82
C GLU A 15 -9.76 31.50 9.67
N ASN A 16 -10.82 30.96 9.06
CA ASN A 16 -11.57 31.60 7.97
C ASN A 16 -12.96 32.10 8.43
N ASN A 17 -13.16 32.31 9.73
CA ASN A 17 -14.41 32.78 10.33
C ASN A 17 -15.64 31.90 10.01
N LEU A 18 -15.41 30.60 9.79
CA LEU A 18 -16.46 29.60 9.64
C LEU A 18 -16.66 28.84 10.95
N GLU A 19 -17.89 28.42 11.24
CA GLU A 19 -18.15 27.62 12.42
C GLU A 19 -17.51 26.24 12.29
N ARG A 20 -17.02 25.70 13.41
CA ARG A 20 -16.30 24.41 13.46
C ARG A 20 -17.08 23.27 12.79
N TYR A 21 -18.40 23.22 12.93
CA TYR A 21 -19.23 22.16 12.34
C TYR A 21 -19.27 22.18 10.80
N ARG A 22 -18.91 23.31 10.16
CA ARG A 22 -18.79 23.40 8.70
C ARG A 22 -17.64 22.53 8.17
N ALA A 23 -16.54 22.45 8.92
CA ALA A 23 -15.46 21.53 8.61
C ALA A 23 -15.94 20.07 8.62
N ASP A 24 -16.72 19.67 9.63
CA ASP A 24 -17.32 18.33 9.71
C ASP A 24 -18.23 18.02 8.52
N GLN A 25 -19.05 18.98 8.10
CA GLN A 25 -19.91 18.83 6.92
C GLN A 25 -19.08 18.62 5.66
N ILE A 26 -18.09 19.48 5.40
CA ILE A 26 -17.18 19.36 4.24
C ILE A 26 -16.46 17.99 4.27
N TYR A 27 -15.93 17.59 5.43
CA TYR A 27 -15.24 16.32 5.62
C TYR A 27 -16.13 15.12 5.26
N GLN A 28 -17.38 15.12 5.70
CA GLN A 28 -18.34 14.06 5.40
C GLN A 28 -18.72 14.03 3.91
N TRP A 29 -18.90 15.18 3.26
CA TRP A 29 -19.18 15.20 1.81
C TRP A 29 -18.06 14.57 1.01
N VAL A 30 -16.83 14.93 1.32
CA VAL A 30 -15.65 14.42 0.60
C VAL A 30 -15.40 12.95 0.91
N TYR A 31 -15.33 12.59 2.19
CA TYR A 31 -14.78 11.30 2.61
C TYR A 31 -15.81 10.22 2.92
N LYS A 32 -17.10 10.57 2.98
CA LYS A 32 -18.18 9.61 3.25
C LYS A 32 -19.18 9.53 2.10
N LYS A 33 -19.46 10.67 1.45
CA LYS A 33 -20.36 10.75 0.29
C LYS A 33 -19.63 10.74 -1.05
N TRP A 34 -18.31 10.85 -1.05
CA TRP A 34 -17.47 10.83 -2.26
C TRP A 34 -17.88 11.91 -3.27
N GLU A 35 -18.22 13.09 -2.74
CA GLU A 35 -18.64 14.25 -3.51
C GLU A 35 -17.48 15.23 -3.67
N ASP A 36 -17.23 15.63 -4.92
CA ASP A 36 -16.18 16.57 -5.30
C ASP A 36 -16.72 17.83 -6.00
N ASN A 37 -18.05 17.93 -6.17
CA ASN A 37 -18.73 19.16 -6.57
C ASN A 37 -19.34 19.87 -5.36
N PRO A 38 -18.81 21.04 -4.95
CA PRO A 38 -19.36 21.84 -3.85
C PRO A 38 -20.85 22.15 -3.98
N TRP A 39 -21.36 22.31 -5.20
CA TRP A 39 -22.76 22.68 -5.40
C TRP A 39 -23.74 21.61 -4.92
N ASN A 40 -23.33 20.35 -4.93
CA ASN A 40 -24.09 19.20 -4.43
C ASN A 40 -24.10 19.12 -2.90
N MET A 41 -23.29 19.91 -2.20
CA MET A 41 -23.18 19.90 -0.74
C MET A 41 -24.32 20.71 -0.10
N THR A 42 -25.55 20.21 -0.20
CA THR A 42 -26.79 20.97 0.06
C THR A 42 -26.96 21.51 1.49
N ASN A 43 -26.21 21.00 2.46
CA ASN A 43 -26.24 21.50 3.85
C ASN A 43 -25.19 22.61 4.13
N LEU A 44 -24.46 23.06 3.10
CA LEU A 44 -23.58 24.23 3.14
C LEU A 44 -24.28 25.48 2.56
N SER A 45 -23.93 26.66 3.08
CA SER A 45 -24.49 27.92 2.55
C SER A 45 -24.09 28.12 1.08
N LYS A 46 -24.82 28.97 0.34
CA LYS A 46 -24.48 29.26 -1.06
C LYS A 46 -23.11 29.94 -1.16
N GLU A 47 -22.79 30.83 -0.23
CA GLU A 47 -21.50 31.52 -0.18
C GLU A 47 -20.35 30.53 0.01
N LEU A 48 -20.49 29.58 0.96
CA LEU A 48 -19.45 28.58 1.22
C LEU A 48 -19.27 27.62 0.04
N ARG A 49 -20.36 27.20 -0.61
CA ARG A 49 -20.27 26.36 -1.83
C ARG A 49 -19.54 27.07 -2.96
N LYS A 50 -19.87 28.35 -3.20
CA LYS A 50 -19.17 29.19 -4.18
C LYS A 50 -17.68 29.31 -3.85
N TRP A 51 -17.36 29.66 -2.60
CA TRP A 51 -15.98 29.81 -2.16
C TRP A 51 -15.18 28.50 -2.35
N LEU A 52 -15.73 27.36 -1.96
CA LEU A 52 -15.10 26.05 -2.17
C LEU A 52 -14.88 25.76 -3.66
N SER A 53 -15.83 26.10 -4.53
CA SER A 53 -15.68 25.86 -5.97
C SER A 53 -14.59 26.72 -6.62
N GLU A 54 -14.32 27.90 -6.07
CA GLU A 54 -13.32 28.84 -6.60
C GLU A 54 -11.93 28.63 -5.99
N ASN A 55 -11.85 28.16 -4.74
CA ASN A 55 -10.61 28.17 -3.95
C ASN A 55 -10.11 26.77 -3.56
N PHE A 56 -10.91 25.71 -3.76
CA PHE A 56 -10.52 24.37 -3.35
C PHE A 56 -10.39 23.42 -4.54
N LYS A 57 -9.18 22.89 -4.73
CA LYS A 57 -8.94 21.79 -5.65
C LYS A 57 -9.22 20.47 -4.94
N PHE A 58 -10.29 19.79 -5.33
CA PHE A 58 -10.63 18.50 -4.74
C PHE A 58 -9.58 17.46 -5.11
N HIS A 59 -9.21 17.30 -6.38
CA HIS A 59 -8.21 16.31 -6.79
C HIS A 59 -6.90 16.97 -7.21
N THR A 60 -5.81 16.62 -6.56
CA THR A 60 -4.42 16.90 -6.92
C THR A 60 -3.86 15.94 -7.97
N LEU A 61 -4.49 14.77 -8.13
CA LEU A 61 -4.20 13.82 -9.21
C LEU A 61 -5.20 13.96 -10.35
N GLU A 62 -4.71 13.93 -11.58
CA GLU A 62 -5.51 13.80 -12.80
C GLU A 62 -5.58 12.32 -13.21
N LYS A 63 -6.78 11.77 -13.43
CA LYS A 63 -6.95 10.40 -13.96
C LYS A 63 -6.67 10.39 -15.46
N ILE A 64 -5.56 9.78 -15.86
CA ILE A 64 -5.12 9.70 -17.26
C ILE A 64 -5.68 8.46 -17.95
N GLU A 65 -5.62 7.31 -17.26
CA GLU A 65 -5.97 6.03 -17.86
C GLU A 65 -6.56 5.07 -16.82
N LYS A 66 -7.42 4.18 -17.30
CA LYS A 66 -8.00 3.08 -16.53
C LYS A 66 -7.97 1.82 -17.40
N VAL A 67 -7.34 0.76 -16.92
CA VAL A 67 -7.26 -0.54 -17.59
C VAL A 67 -7.93 -1.58 -16.70
N GLU A 68 -8.92 -2.29 -17.23
CA GLU A 68 -9.71 -3.27 -16.50
C GLU A 68 -9.38 -4.70 -16.92
N ALA A 69 -9.34 -5.60 -15.94
CA ALA A 69 -9.25 -7.04 -16.11
C ALA A 69 -10.23 -7.75 -15.14
N PRO A 70 -10.49 -9.06 -15.32
CA PRO A 70 -11.47 -9.77 -14.50
C PRO A 70 -11.20 -9.72 -12.98
N ASP A 71 -9.92 -9.67 -12.59
CA ASP A 71 -9.46 -9.73 -11.21
C ASP A 71 -8.99 -8.38 -10.65
N SER A 72 -8.93 -7.33 -11.47
CA SER A 72 -8.29 -6.07 -11.08
C SER A 72 -8.55 -4.92 -12.05
N VAL A 73 -8.39 -3.70 -11.55
CA VAL A 73 -8.39 -2.47 -12.35
C VAL A 73 -7.15 -1.67 -12.02
N LYS A 74 -6.36 -1.29 -13.01
CA LYS A 74 -5.22 -0.39 -12.85
C LYS A 74 -5.62 1.02 -13.26
N TYR A 75 -5.24 1.99 -12.44
CA TYR A 75 -5.40 3.42 -12.69
C TYR A 75 -4.03 4.05 -12.88
N LEU A 76 -3.92 4.90 -13.89
CA LEU A 76 -2.77 5.78 -14.10
C LEU A 76 -3.20 7.21 -13.79
N PHE A 77 -2.48 7.83 -12.87
CA PHE A 77 -2.69 9.21 -12.49
C PHE A 77 -1.48 10.07 -12.87
N LYS A 78 -1.73 11.35 -13.15
CA LYS A 78 -0.71 12.38 -13.34
C LYS A 78 -0.77 13.38 -12.20
N THR A 79 0.40 13.71 -11.64
CA THR A 79 0.56 14.72 -10.61
C THR A 79 0.64 16.12 -11.23
N GLU A 80 0.48 17.17 -10.42
CA GLU A 80 0.52 18.56 -10.89
C GLU A 80 1.86 18.94 -11.53
N ASP A 81 2.95 18.35 -11.04
CA ASP A 81 4.31 18.49 -11.58
C ASP A 81 4.62 17.49 -12.72
N GLY A 82 3.61 16.81 -13.26
CA GLY A 82 3.69 16.05 -14.51
C GLY A 82 4.20 14.61 -14.40
N HIS A 83 4.48 14.12 -13.20
CA HIS A 83 4.88 12.73 -12.97
C HIS A 83 3.67 11.79 -12.98
N LEU A 84 3.94 10.50 -13.20
CA LEU A 84 2.92 9.46 -13.25
C LEU A 84 2.98 8.58 -12.01
N VAL A 85 1.81 8.18 -11.51
CA VAL A 85 1.64 7.25 -10.39
C VAL A 85 0.54 6.25 -10.70
N GLU A 86 0.78 4.99 -10.36
CA GLU A 86 -0.18 3.91 -10.58
C GLU A 86 -0.86 3.47 -9.27
N THR A 87 -2.11 3.04 -9.39
CA THR A 87 -2.92 2.47 -8.30
C THR A 87 -3.65 1.25 -8.82
N VAL A 88 -3.79 0.20 -8.01
CA VAL A 88 -4.47 -1.03 -8.45
C VAL A 88 -5.60 -1.37 -7.51
N LEU A 89 -6.81 -1.49 -8.05
CA LEU A 89 -7.98 -2.01 -7.37
C LEU A 89 -8.05 -3.52 -7.61
N ILE A 90 -7.97 -4.32 -6.56
CA ILE A 90 -7.89 -5.78 -6.63
C ILE A 90 -9.22 -6.38 -6.20
N ARG A 91 -9.79 -7.24 -7.06
CA ARG A 91 -11.02 -7.98 -6.78
C ARG A 91 -10.71 -9.17 -5.88
N GLU A 92 -11.25 -9.12 -4.67
CA GLU A 92 -11.27 -10.27 -3.77
C GLU A 92 -12.62 -10.98 -3.84
N LYS A 93 -12.80 -12.08 -3.09
CA LYS A 93 -14.03 -12.89 -3.14
C LYS A 93 -15.30 -12.09 -2.85
N ASP A 94 -15.24 -11.18 -1.88
CA ASP A 94 -16.39 -10.46 -1.31
C ASP A 94 -16.13 -8.94 -1.14
N HIS A 95 -15.04 -8.42 -1.71
CA HIS A 95 -14.65 -7.02 -1.52
C HIS A 95 -13.60 -6.53 -2.51
N TRP A 96 -13.34 -5.23 -2.46
CA TRP A 96 -12.21 -4.58 -3.09
C TRP A 96 -11.06 -4.32 -2.11
N THR A 97 -9.83 -4.59 -2.55
CA THR A 97 -8.59 -4.14 -1.91
C THR A 97 -7.91 -3.11 -2.80
N LEU A 98 -7.61 -1.92 -2.27
CA LEU A 98 -6.88 -0.88 -2.99
C LEU A 98 -5.39 -0.96 -2.66
N CYS A 99 -4.57 -1.12 -3.69
CA CYS A 99 -3.12 -1.04 -3.63
C CYS A 99 -2.67 0.40 -3.94
N VAL A 100 -2.14 1.09 -2.94
CA VAL A 100 -1.85 2.53 -2.96
C VAL A 100 -0.34 2.76 -3.02
N SER A 101 0.06 3.71 -3.87
CA SER A 101 1.42 4.21 -4.01
C SER A 101 1.70 5.33 -3.01
N THR A 102 2.94 5.43 -2.53
CA THR A 102 3.37 6.45 -1.55
C THR A 102 4.51 7.33 -2.05
N GLN A 103 5.18 6.94 -3.14
CA GLN A 103 6.25 7.72 -3.76
C GLN A 103 6.15 7.62 -5.29
N ILE A 104 6.80 8.55 -5.99
CA ILE A 104 7.06 8.44 -7.43
C ILE A 104 8.42 7.77 -7.57
N GLY A 105 8.40 6.50 -7.98
CA GLY A 105 9.59 5.65 -7.96
C GLY A 105 9.92 5.13 -6.55
N CYS A 106 11.09 4.52 -6.37
CA CYS A 106 11.54 3.96 -5.10
C CYS A 106 13.07 3.84 -5.03
N ASN A 107 13.69 4.25 -3.91
CA ASN A 107 15.14 4.21 -3.72
C ASN A 107 15.67 3.00 -2.92
N ILE A 108 14.83 1.99 -2.66
CA ILE A 108 15.26 0.80 -1.89
C ILE A 108 16.18 -0.11 -2.73
N GLY A 109 16.05 -0.07 -4.06
CA GLY A 109 16.91 -0.83 -4.96
C GLY A 109 16.63 -2.33 -5.00
N CYS A 110 15.46 -2.80 -4.56
CA CYS A 110 15.07 -4.21 -4.68
C CYS A 110 15.22 -4.67 -6.14
N LYS A 111 16.11 -5.62 -6.39
CA LYS A 111 16.48 -5.99 -7.76
C LYS A 111 15.33 -6.62 -8.55
N PHE A 112 14.39 -7.25 -7.85
CA PHE A 112 13.19 -7.89 -8.42
C PHE A 112 11.97 -6.94 -8.55
N CYS A 113 12.15 -5.62 -8.42
CA CYS A 113 11.05 -4.66 -8.47
C CYS A 113 11.23 -3.66 -9.62
N ALA A 114 10.23 -3.56 -10.51
CA ALA A 114 10.25 -2.62 -11.63
C ALA A 114 10.31 -1.16 -11.13
N THR A 115 9.54 -0.80 -10.09
CA THR A 115 9.55 0.54 -9.49
C THR A 115 10.94 0.98 -9.05
N ALA A 116 11.78 0.06 -8.58
CA ALA A 116 13.13 0.37 -8.09
C ALA A 116 14.12 0.71 -9.22
N LYS A 117 13.83 0.31 -10.48
CA LYS A 117 14.70 0.59 -11.63
C LYS A 117 14.72 2.05 -12.03
N ASP A 118 13.63 2.78 -11.81
CA ASP A 118 13.52 4.19 -12.22
C ASP A 118 14.02 5.16 -11.13
N GLY A 119 14.54 4.66 -10.01
CA GLY A 119 15.00 5.47 -8.88
C GLY A 119 13.85 6.16 -8.14
N LEU A 120 14.17 7.06 -7.20
CA LEU A 120 13.19 7.89 -6.51
C LEU A 120 13.21 9.30 -7.07
N ILE A 121 12.03 9.81 -7.44
CA ILE A 121 11.85 11.21 -7.82
C ILE A 121 11.48 12.03 -6.58
N ARG A 122 10.34 11.72 -5.95
CA ARG A 122 9.90 12.36 -4.70
C ARG A 122 8.84 11.55 -3.96
N ASN A 123 8.61 11.96 -2.72
CA ASN A 123 7.46 11.53 -1.94
C ASN A 123 6.15 12.09 -2.52
N LEU A 124 5.08 11.28 -2.47
CA LEU A 124 3.73 11.78 -2.67
C LEU A 124 3.27 12.59 -1.46
N THR A 125 2.54 13.66 -1.69
CA THR A 125 1.86 14.39 -0.63
C THR A 125 0.73 13.55 -0.04
N THR A 126 0.26 13.92 1.15
CA THR A 126 -0.94 13.31 1.75
C THR A 126 -2.14 13.37 0.79
N ALA A 127 -2.25 14.46 0.02
CA ALA A 127 -3.34 14.63 -0.92
C ALA A 127 -3.29 13.63 -2.08
N GLU A 128 -2.12 13.47 -2.68
CA GLU A 128 -1.89 12.51 -3.77
C GLU A 128 -2.08 11.06 -3.30
N ILE A 129 -1.75 10.73 -2.05
CA ILE A 129 -2.04 9.40 -1.48
C ILE A 129 -3.55 9.15 -1.36
N LEU A 130 -4.30 10.13 -0.87
CA LEU A 130 -5.75 10.00 -0.66
C LEU A 130 -6.54 10.03 -1.97
N ASP A 131 -6.11 10.82 -2.94
CA ASP A 131 -6.81 10.98 -4.22
C ASP A 131 -6.86 9.69 -5.02
N GLN A 132 -5.86 8.81 -4.85
CA GLN A 132 -5.89 7.46 -5.40
C GLN A 132 -7.14 6.69 -4.94
N LEU A 133 -7.53 6.81 -3.66
CA LEU A 133 -8.79 6.22 -3.19
C LEU A 133 -10.00 6.99 -3.72
N LEU A 134 -9.97 8.32 -3.70
CA LEU A 134 -11.16 9.13 -3.98
C LEU A 134 -11.60 9.00 -5.44
N TRP A 135 -10.66 8.95 -6.38
CA TRP A 135 -10.95 8.63 -7.78
C TRP A 135 -11.53 7.22 -7.93
N VAL A 136 -10.90 6.22 -7.32
CA VAL A 136 -11.37 4.83 -7.43
C VAL A 136 -12.75 4.65 -6.80
N GLN A 137 -12.98 5.28 -5.66
CA GLN A 137 -14.24 5.19 -4.94
C GLN A 137 -15.35 5.92 -5.70
N LYS A 138 -15.06 7.04 -6.37
CA LYS A 138 -16.00 7.72 -7.28
C LYS A 138 -16.37 6.83 -8.46
N ASP A 139 -15.42 6.07 -9.01
CA ASP A 139 -15.66 5.17 -10.14
C ASP A 139 -16.52 3.94 -9.76
N ILE A 140 -16.52 3.50 -8.49
CA ILE A 140 -17.24 2.27 -8.06
C ILE A 140 -18.47 2.52 -7.18
N LYS A 141 -18.71 3.76 -6.69
CA LYS A 141 -19.74 4.02 -5.66
C LYS A 141 -21.16 3.60 -6.02
N ASP A 142 -21.47 3.56 -7.32
CA ASP A 142 -22.80 3.24 -7.86
C ASP A 142 -22.97 1.75 -8.21
N LEU A 143 -21.92 0.93 -8.04
CA LEU A 143 -22.02 -0.53 -8.19
C LEU A 143 -22.93 -1.15 -7.11
N PRO A 144 -23.44 -2.37 -7.30
CA PRO A 144 -24.16 -3.08 -6.24
C PRO A 144 -23.22 -3.48 -5.10
N LYS A 145 -23.76 -3.58 -3.88
CA LYS A 145 -23.02 -4.15 -2.73
C LYS A 145 -22.60 -5.60 -3.03
N PRO A 146 -21.41 -6.05 -2.58
CA PRO A 146 -20.43 -5.32 -1.77
C PRO A 146 -19.41 -4.50 -2.59
N TRP A 147 -19.59 -4.39 -3.91
CA TRP A 147 -18.61 -3.80 -4.84
C TRP A 147 -18.62 -2.27 -4.89
N ASN A 148 -19.52 -1.65 -4.14
CA ASN A 148 -19.74 -0.21 -4.12
C ASN A 148 -18.78 0.56 -3.21
N LYS A 149 -17.87 -0.15 -2.50
CA LYS A 149 -16.91 0.46 -1.58
C LYS A 149 -15.58 -0.29 -1.57
N VAL A 150 -14.49 0.47 -1.45
CA VAL A 150 -13.17 -0.09 -1.10
C VAL A 150 -13.18 -0.53 0.37
N ARG A 151 -12.85 -1.80 0.62
CA ARG A 151 -12.91 -2.39 1.96
C ARG A 151 -11.55 -2.44 2.64
N ASN A 152 -10.51 -2.71 1.88
CA ASN A 152 -9.14 -2.86 2.37
C ASN A 152 -8.20 -1.91 1.62
N ILE A 153 -7.14 -1.46 2.30
CA ILE A 153 -6.07 -0.65 1.73
C ILE A 153 -4.73 -1.31 2.06
N VAL A 154 -3.88 -1.46 1.05
CA VAL A 154 -2.50 -1.93 1.22
C VAL A 154 -1.55 -0.92 0.59
N PHE A 155 -0.53 -0.51 1.35
CA PHE A 155 0.57 0.31 0.83
C PHE A 155 1.63 -0.60 0.23
N MET A 156 1.33 -1.12 -0.96
CA MET A 156 2.17 -2.04 -1.73
C MET A 156 2.27 -1.61 -3.20
N GLY A 157 1.94 -0.35 -3.50
CA GLY A 157 2.11 0.26 -4.82
C GLY A 157 3.55 0.69 -5.06
N MET A 158 3.72 1.86 -5.67
CA MET A 158 5.02 2.47 -5.90
C MET A 158 5.56 3.14 -4.62
N GLY A 159 6.84 2.87 -4.31
CA GLY A 159 7.55 3.48 -3.19
C GLY A 159 7.72 2.60 -1.96
N GLU A 160 8.57 3.04 -1.04
CA GLU A 160 8.67 2.55 0.33
C GLU A 160 7.80 3.43 1.24
N PRO A 161 6.68 2.90 1.78
CA PRO A 161 5.75 3.70 2.58
C PRO A 161 6.42 4.39 3.77
N LEU A 162 7.30 3.70 4.50
CA LEU A 162 7.92 4.27 5.69
C LEU A 162 8.98 5.33 5.39
N ALA A 163 9.49 5.39 4.16
CA ALA A 163 10.34 6.50 3.70
C ALA A 163 9.54 7.80 3.48
N ASN A 164 8.21 7.70 3.35
CA ASN A 164 7.29 8.84 3.30
C ASN A 164 6.45 8.98 4.58
N PHE A 165 7.12 8.85 5.73
CA PHE A 165 6.47 8.70 7.04
C PHE A 165 5.41 9.77 7.34
N THR A 166 5.73 11.06 7.13
CA THR A 166 4.84 12.17 7.50
C THR A 166 3.53 12.16 6.69
N ASN A 167 3.63 12.01 5.37
CA ASN A 167 2.43 11.98 4.52
C ASN A 167 1.65 10.67 4.71
N LEU A 168 2.36 9.54 4.86
CA LEU A 168 1.74 8.25 5.12
C LEU A 168 0.92 8.29 6.42
N LYS A 169 1.52 8.78 7.52
CA LYS A 169 0.83 8.89 8.81
C LYS A 169 -0.47 9.67 8.68
N LYS A 170 -0.41 10.84 8.07
CA LYS A 170 -1.59 11.70 7.91
C LYS A 170 -2.66 11.06 7.02
N ALA A 171 -2.25 10.37 5.96
CA ALA A 171 -3.18 9.60 5.13
C ALA A 171 -3.85 8.48 5.94
N VAL A 172 -3.10 7.75 6.76
CA VAL A 172 -3.63 6.70 7.66
C VAL A 172 -4.63 7.27 8.66
N GLU A 173 -4.34 8.42 9.29
CA GLU A 173 -5.28 9.11 10.19
C GLU A 173 -6.62 9.39 9.50
N ILE A 174 -6.58 9.84 8.25
CA ILE A 174 -7.78 10.17 7.46
C ILE A 174 -8.51 8.89 7.02
N PHE A 175 -7.80 7.84 6.59
CA PHE A 175 -8.39 6.57 6.19
C PHE A 175 -9.17 5.90 7.34
N ILE A 176 -8.69 6.00 8.57
CA ILE A 176 -9.29 5.32 9.73
C ILE A 176 -10.32 6.18 10.49
N ASP A 177 -10.52 7.45 10.10
CA ASP A 177 -11.46 8.34 10.80
C ASP A 177 -12.91 7.91 10.52
N GLN A 178 -13.62 7.53 11.58
CA GLN A 178 -15.02 7.07 11.55
C GLN A 178 -16.01 8.13 11.08
N ARG A 179 -15.62 9.41 11.14
CA ARG A 179 -16.43 10.55 10.65
C ARG A 179 -16.33 10.71 9.13
N GLY A 180 -15.36 10.06 8.50
CA GLY A 180 -15.12 10.11 7.05
C GLY A 180 -15.08 8.71 6.43
N ILE A 181 -13.89 8.31 5.97
CA ILE A 181 -13.66 7.11 5.15
C ILE A 181 -14.00 5.82 5.92
N ASP A 182 -13.64 5.78 7.20
CA ASP A 182 -13.94 4.69 8.13
C ASP A 182 -13.45 3.32 7.66
N ILE A 183 -12.17 3.24 7.27
CA ILE A 183 -11.49 1.95 7.04
C ILE A 183 -11.05 1.39 8.38
N SER A 184 -11.47 0.15 8.67
CA SER A 184 -11.00 -0.56 9.84
C SER A 184 -9.47 -0.65 9.84
N LYS A 185 -8.84 -0.34 10.97
CA LYS A 185 -7.41 -0.59 11.22
C LYS A 185 -6.99 -2.04 10.94
N ARG A 186 -7.93 -3.00 10.95
CA ARG A 186 -7.68 -4.40 10.58
C ARG A 186 -7.56 -4.66 9.08
N ARG A 187 -7.97 -3.71 8.26
CA ARG A 187 -8.03 -3.80 6.79
C ARG A 187 -7.09 -2.83 6.10
N LEU A 188 -6.29 -2.10 6.88
CA LEU A 188 -5.22 -1.23 6.40
C LEU A 188 -3.87 -1.89 6.73
N THR A 189 -3.04 -2.09 5.71
CA THR A 189 -1.73 -2.74 5.85
C THR A 189 -0.63 -1.86 5.27
N ILE A 190 0.38 -1.56 6.09
CA ILE A 190 1.61 -0.91 5.67
C ILE A 190 2.63 -2.01 5.38
N SER A 191 3.16 -2.05 4.16
CA SER A 191 4.32 -2.88 3.83
C SER A 191 5.60 -2.05 3.97
N SER A 192 6.69 -2.68 4.39
CA SER A 192 8.02 -2.06 4.38
C SER A 192 9.11 -3.04 3.97
N SER A 193 10.15 -2.54 3.29
CA SER A 193 11.39 -3.25 2.99
C SER A 193 12.28 -3.50 4.21
N GLY A 194 11.95 -2.87 5.35
CA GLY A 194 12.67 -3.05 6.60
C GLY A 194 13.66 -1.94 6.95
N ILE A 195 13.31 -0.66 6.72
CA ILE A 195 14.12 0.47 7.21
C ILE A 195 14.02 0.52 8.74
N LEU A 196 15.08 0.08 9.43
CA LEU A 196 15.13 -0.10 10.89
C LEU A 196 14.72 1.17 11.63
N TYR A 197 15.31 2.31 11.26
CA TYR A 197 14.99 3.60 11.86
C TYR A 197 13.50 3.94 11.78
N GLN A 198 12.89 3.75 10.60
CA GLN A 198 11.48 4.07 10.40
C GLN A 198 10.54 3.05 11.05
N LEU A 199 10.93 1.78 11.12
CA LEU A 199 10.18 0.76 11.85
C LEU A 199 10.16 1.05 13.35
N ARG A 200 11.30 1.45 13.94
CA ARG A 200 11.37 1.90 15.34
C ARG A 200 10.47 3.12 15.57
N LYS A 201 10.50 4.09 14.66
CA LYS A 201 9.61 5.26 14.70
C LYS A 201 8.13 4.87 14.59
N MET A 202 7.79 3.93 13.70
CA MET A 202 6.43 3.42 13.54
C MET A 202 5.94 2.69 14.81
N ALA A 203 6.82 1.92 15.47
CA ALA A 203 6.50 1.21 16.70
C ALA A 203 6.10 2.16 17.85
N GLN A 204 6.68 3.36 17.88
CA GLN A 204 6.38 4.39 18.88
C GLN A 204 5.15 5.24 18.52
N ASP A 205 4.77 5.29 17.24
CA ASP A 205 3.64 6.10 16.78
C ASP A 205 2.30 5.40 17.04
N PRO A 206 1.39 5.97 17.86
CA PRO A 206 0.15 5.31 18.26
C PRO A 206 -0.84 5.08 17.11
N VAL A 207 -0.77 5.89 16.05
CA VAL A 207 -1.63 5.72 14.88
C VAL A 207 -1.09 4.60 14.03
N LEU A 208 0.16 4.70 13.60
CA LEU A 208 0.73 3.72 12.67
C LEU A 208 0.89 2.34 13.30
N ARG A 209 1.28 2.22 14.57
CA ARG A 209 1.37 0.91 15.25
C ARG A 209 0.03 0.21 15.39
N SER A 210 -1.09 0.91 15.18
CA SER A 210 -2.43 0.34 15.34
C SER A 210 -2.96 -0.38 14.10
N VAL A 211 -2.30 -0.23 12.95
CA VAL A 211 -2.66 -0.89 11.68
C VAL A 211 -1.84 -2.16 11.44
N ASN A 212 -2.14 -2.94 10.40
CA ASN A 212 -1.37 -4.13 10.09
C ASN A 212 0.02 -3.76 9.53
N LEU A 213 1.03 -4.53 9.91
CA LEU A 213 2.38 -4.46 9.37
C LEU A 213 2.68 -5.69 8.51
N ALA A 214 3.16 -5.44 7.31
CA ALA A 214 3.79 -6.43 6.44
C ALA A 214 5.26 -6.06 6.23
N ILE A 215 6.14 -7.05 6.21
CA ILE A 215 7.57 -6.88 5.96
C ILE A 215 7.93 -7.66 4.72
N SER A 216 8.53 -6.98 3.75
CA SER A 216 9.13 -7.61 2.58
C SER A 216 10.45 -8.24 2.99
N LEU A 217 10.37 -9.47 3.54
CA LEU A 217 11.51 -10.18 4.10
C LEU A 217 12.36 -10.79 2.98
N ASN A 218 11.71 -11.52 2.07
CA ASN A 218 12.23 -12.09 0.81
C ASN A 218 13.47 -12.99 0.90
N ALA A 219 14.05 -13.22 2.08
CA ALA A 219 15.20 -14.10 2.27
C ALA A 219 15.21 -14.60 3.72
N PRO A 220 15.78 -15.79 3.98
CA PRO A 220 15.85 -16.34 5.33
C PRO A 220 17.14 -15.96 6.08
N ASN A 221 18.09 -15.31 5.40
CA ASN A 221 19.42 -14.95 5.91
C ASN A 221 19.93 -13.65 5.25
N GLN A 222 21.02 -13.10 5.78
CA GLN A 222 21.61 -11.83 5.33
C GLN A 222 22.13 -11.89 3.89
N GLU A 223 22.87 -12.95 3.54
CA GLU A 223 23.56 -13.08 2.25
C GLU A 223 22.58 -12.99 1.08
N ILE A 224 21.55 -13.84 1.08
CA ILE A 224 20.51 -13.82 0.04
C ILE A 224 19.78 -12.47 0.06
N ARG A 225 19.50 -11.93 1.26
CA ARG A 225 18.76 -10.67 1.36
C ARG A 225 19.54 -9.50 0.76
N GLU A 226 20.83 -9.38 1.03
CA GLU A 226 21.68 -8.36 0.42
C GLU A 226 21.78 -8.52 -1.10
N GLU A 227 21.78 -9.77 -1.58
CA GLU A 227 21.82 -10.06 -3.01
C GLU A 227 20.61 -9.45 -3.72
N ILE A 228 19.39 -9.63 -3.20
CA ILE A 228 18.15 -9.20 -3.88
C ILE A 228 17.60 -7.85 -3.37
N MET A 229 17.97 -7.44 -2.16
CA MET A 229 17.54 -6.21 -1.48
C MET A 229 18.74 -5.47 -0.87
N PRO A 230 19.39 -4.57 -1.62
CA PRO A 230 20.61 -3.86 -1.19
C PRO A 230 20.48 -3.10 0.14
N ILE A 231 19.25 -2.73 0.55
CA ILE A 231 18.97 -2.13 1.86
C ILE A 231 19.51 -2.95 3.03
N ALA A 232 19.61 -4.29 2.89
CA ALA A 232 20.09 -5.17 3.95
C ALA A 232 21.54 -4.87 4.38
N ARG A 233 22.37 -4.28 3.51
CA ARG A 233 23.74 -3.84 3.88
C ARG A 233 23.77 -2.77 4.97
N SER A 234 22.76 -1.90 4.97
CA SER A 234 22.62 -0.80 5.93
C SER A 234 21.56 -1.08 7.00
N ASN A 235 20.78 -2.15 6.83
CA ASN A 235 19.72 -2.59 7.73
C ASN A 235 19.85 -4.12 7.89
N PRO A 236 20.84 -4.58 8.66
CA PRO A 236 21.17 -6.00 8.81
C PRO A 236 19.97 -6.85 9.23
N PHE A 237 19.96 -8.09 8.75
CA PHE A 237 18.86 -9.04 8.91
C PHE A 237 18.61 -9.39 10.38
N ASP A 238 19.67 -9.60 11.15
CA ASP A 238 19.62 -9.89 12.58
C ASP A 238 18.98 -8.74 13.36
N GLU A 239 19.42 -7.50 13.13
CA GLU A 239 18.81 -6.31 13.73
C GLU A 239 17.34 -6.14 13.34
N LEU A 240 17.02 -6.39 12.07
CA LEU A 240 15.62 -6.37 11.63
C LEU A 240 14.82 -7.44 12.35
N TRP A 241 15.32 -8.67 12.38
CA TRP A 241 14.62 -9.78 12.99
C TRP A 241 14.37 -9.54 14.48
N GLU A 242 15.38 -9.06 15.20
CA GLU A 242 15.27 -8.68 16.61
C GLU A 242 14.19 -7.60 16.81
N LEU A 243 14.19 -6.56 15.97
CA LEU A 243 13.18 -5.51 16.01
C LEU A 243 11.76 -6.07 15.77
N LEU A 244 11.60 -6.97 14.80
CA LEU A 244 10.29 -7.56 14.47
C LEU A 244 9.78 -8.49 15.57
N VAL A 245 10.67 -9.30 16.17
CA VAL A 245 10.34 -10.17 17.31
C VAL A 245 9.84 -9.34 18.48
N ASN A 246 10.43 -8.17 18.73
CA ASN A 246 10.08 -7.28 19.83
C ASN A 246 9.05 -6.19 19.47
N TYR A 247 8.53 -6.17 18.24
CA TYR A 247 7.64 -5.11 17.76
C TYR A 247 6.33 -5.02 18.59
N PRO A 248 5.87 -3.84 19.02
CA PRO A 248 4.69 -3.70 19.88
C PRO A 248 3.38 -3.85 19.10
N LEU A 249 3.06 -5.08 18.69
CA LEU A 249 1.85 -5.41 17.95
C LEU A 249 0.58 -5.26 18.80
N PRO A 250 -0.53 -4.78 18.22
CA PRO A 250 -1.82 -4.88 18.88
C PRO A 250 -2.20 -6.35 19.16
N GLU A 251 -3.00 -6.56 20.19
CA GLU A 251 -3.41 -7.91 20.60
C GLU A 251 -4.06 -8.71 19.46
N GLY A 252 -3.72 -9.98 19.37
CA GLY A 252 -4.21 -10.90 18.34
C GLY A 252 -3.71 -10.60 16.91
N ARG A 253 -2.79 -9.64 16.74
CA ARG A 253 -2.19 -9.34 15.43
C ARG A 253 -0.91 -10.12 15.20
N LYS A 254 -0.63 -10.34 13.92
CA LYS A 254 0.62 -10.93 13.43
C LYS A 254 1.24 -10.01 12.39
N ILE A 255 2.56 -9.93 12.37
CA ILE A 255 3.31 -9.37 11.25
C ILE A 255 3.22 -10.35 10.09
N THR A 256 2.94 -9.82 8.91
CA THR A 256 2.96 -10.61 7.68
C THR A 256 4.36 -10.54 7.08
N LEU A 257 5.03 -11.67 6.96
CA LEU A 257 6.30 -11.78 6.26
C LEU A 257 5.99 -12.06 4.79
N GLU A 258 6.09 -11.04 3.95
CA GLU A 258 6.00 -11.18 2.51
C GLU A 258 7.32 -11.76 1.99
N TYR A 259 7.23 -12.82 1.22
CA TYR A 259 8.37 -13.57 0.70
C TYR A 259 8.15 -13.85 -0.79
N VAL A 260 8.76 -13.02 -1.63
CA VAL A 260 8.76 -13.21 -3.08
C VAL A 260 9.66 -14.39 -3.42
N LEU A 261 9.08 -15.45 -3.97
CA LEU A 261 9.81 -16.64 -4.41
C LEU A 261 10.37 -16.42 -5.81
N ILE A 262 11.69 -16.41 -5.91
CA ILE A 262 12.47 -16.19 -7.13
C ILE A 262 13.26 -17.47 -7.43
N LYS A 263 13.13 -17.93 -8.67
CA LYS A 263 13.69 -19.20 -9.13
C LYS A 263 15.20 -19.26 -8.91
N ASP A 264 15.64 -20.32 -8.26
CA ASP A 264 17.04 -20.66 -8.00
C ASP A 264 17.83 -19.64 -7.17
N ILE A 265 17.14 -18.76 -6.44
CA ILE A 265 17.76 -17.77 -5.54
C ILE A 265 17.33 -18.00 -4.08
N ASN A 266 16.02 -18.01 -3.83
CA ASN A 266 15.48 -18.06 -2.47
C ASN A 266 14.32 -19.05 -2.32
N ASP A 267 14.11 -19.91 -3.31
CA ASP A 267 12.99 -20.85 -3.42
C ASP A 267 13.40 -22.31 -3.13
N SER A 268 14.61 -22.55 -2.60
CA SER A 268 15.08 -23.90 -2.27
C SER A 268 14.43 -24.44 -0.99
N GLU A 269 14.48 -25.77 -0.79
CA GLU A 269 14.00 -26.39 0.44
C GLU A 269 14.82 -25.95 1.66
N GLU A 270 16.14 -25.78 1.49
CA GLU A 270 17.03 -25.26 2.53
C GLU A 270 16.60 -23.86 2.97
N CYS A 271 16.25 -22.98 2.03
CA CYS A 271 15.69 -21.66 2.34
C CYS A 271 14.39 -21.77 3.14
N ALA A 272 13.51 -22.72 2.79
CA ALA A 272 12.28 -22.98 3.53
C ALA A 272 12.55 -23.46 4.96
N TYR A 273 13.51 -24.37 5.16
CA TYR A 273 13.92 -24.85 6.49
C TYR A 273 14.57 -23.75 7.33
N GLN A 274 15.41 -22.89 6.73
CA GLN A 274 16.00 -21.74 7.42
C GLN A 274 14.91 -20.75 7.86
N LEU A 275 13.96 -20.42 6.97
CA LEU A 275 12.82 -19.57 7.32
C LEU A 275 11.96 -20.22 8.41
N ALA A 276 11.75 -21.54 8.34
CA ALA A 276 10.99 -22.26 9.34
C ALA A 276 11.67 -22.21 10.72
N LYS A 277 12.99 -22.41 10.77
CA LYS A 277 13.80 -22.31 11.99
C LYS A 277 13.70 -20.93 12.63
N LEU A 278 13.71 -19.88 11.81
CA LEU A 278 13.57 -18.49 12.24
C LEU A 278 12.18 -18.19 12.83
N VAL A 279 11.12 -18.59 12.10
CA VAL A 279 9.75 -18.17 12.42
C VAL A 279 9.10 -19.06 13.48
N LYS A 280 9.42 -20.36 13.54
CA LYS A 280 8.78 -21.33 14.44
C LYS A 280 8.78 -20.91 15.92
N PRO A 281 9.88 -20.43 16.52
CA PRO A 281 9.89 -19.95 17.90
C PRO A 281 8.92 -18.79 18.15
N HIS A 282 8.62 -18.00 17.11
CA HIS A 282 7.79 -16.81 17.18
C HIS A 282 6.48 -16.93 16.36
N ARG A 283 6.03 -18.16 16.03
CA ARG A 283 4.88 -18.44 15.14
C ARG A 283 3.54 -17.80 15.56
N LYS A 284 3.40 -17.40 16.84
CA LYS A 284 2.24 -16.65 17.32
C LYS A 284 2.22 -15.19 16.83
N ARG A 285 3.38 -14.64 16.48
CA ARG A 285 3.58 -13.24 16.07
C ARG A 285 3.71 -13.06 14.56
N PHE A 286 3.96 -14.14 13.81
CA PHE A 286 4.21 -14.08 12.38
C PHE A 286 3.30 -15.00 11.57
N LYS A 287 3.04 -14.59 10.34
CA LYS A 287 2.52 -15.44 9.25
C LYS A 287 3.31 -15.13 7.99
N VAL A 288 3.40 -16.09 7.07
CA VAL A 288 4.17 -15.97 5.82
C VAL A 288 3.21 -15.90 4.64
N ASN A 289 3.43 -14.93 3.77
CA ASN A 289 2.80 -14.82 2.47
C ASN A 289 3.87 -15.11 1.41
N LEU A 290 3.78 -16.28 0.78
CA LEU A 290 4.61 -16.65 -0.36
C LEU A 290 4.03 -15.98 -1.61
N ILE A 291 4.83 -15.16 -2.29
CA ILE A 291 4.42 -14.49 -3.52
C ILE A 291 5.26 -15.09 -4.66
N PRO A 292 4.68 -15.90 -5.55
CA PRO A 292 5.38 -16.32 -6.76
C PRO A 292 5.81 -15.09 -7.56
N PHE A 293 7.09 -15.00 -7.92
CA PHE A 293 7.61 -13.84 -8.65
C PHE A 293 6.76 -13.52 -9.90
N ASN A 294 6.62 -12.24 -10.19
CA ASN A 294 5.90 -11.74 -11.37
C ASN A 294 6.92 -11.38 -12.44
N PRO A 295 7.06 -12.18 -13.51
CA PRO A 295 8.00 -11.88 -14.58
C PRO A 295 7.77 -10.49 -15.17
N SER A 296 8.86 -9.87 -15.58
CA SER A 296 8.85 -8.57 -16.24
C SER A 296 9.96 -8.55 -17.29
N PRO A 297 9.73 -8.02 -18.50
CA PRO A 297 10.74 -8.00 -19.58
C PRO A 297 12.05 -7.29 -19.20
N ILE A 298 12.04 -6.45 -18.17
CA ILE A 298 13.20 -5.64 -17.74
C ILE A 298 13.96 -6.21 -16.53
N LEU A 299 13.51 -7.36 -16.00
CA LEU A 299 14.07 -7.99 -14.81
C LEU A 299 14.64 -9.36 -15.17
N PRO A 300 15.85 -9.71 -14.70
CA PRO A 300 16.53 -10.96 -15.07
C PRO A 300 16.07 -12.16 -14.22
N TYR A 301 14.90 -12.08 -13.60
CA TYR A 301 14.42 -13.06 -12.63
C TYR A 301 13.28 -13.89 -13.20
N GLU A 302 13.16 -15.11 -12.71
CA GLU A 302 12.12 -16.05 -13.13
C GLU A 302 11.24 -16.48 -11.96
N ARG A 303 10.03 -16.90 -12.30
CA ARG A 303 9.11 -17.53 -11.37
C ARG A 303 9.52 -19.00 -11.17
N PRO A 304 9.58 -19.52 -9.94
CA PRO A 304 9.76 -20.94 -9.70
C PRO A 304 8.60 -21.78 -10.23
N GLU A 305 8.88 -23.04 -10.56
CA GLU A 305 7.83 -24.02 -10.86
C GLU A 305 6.86 -24.19 -9.69
N GLU A 306 5.58 -24.46 -10.00
CA GLU A 306 4.54 -24.58 -8.99
C GLU A 306 4.85 -25.67 -7.95
N GLU A 307 5.43 -26.79 -8.38
CA GLU A 307 5.84 -27.87 -7.48
C GLU A 307 6.80 -27.38 -6.40
N ARG A 308 7.76 -26.53 -6.77
CA ARG A 308 8.74 -25.95 -5.84
C ARG A 308 8.09 -24.98 -4.86
N ILE A 309 7.14 -24.16 -5.33
CA ILE A 309 6.34 -23.27 -4.50
C ILE A 309 5.53 -24.06 -3.47
N PHE A 310 4.84 -25.13 -3.89
CA PHE A 310 4.06 -25.97 -3.00
C PHE A 310 4.93 -26.75 -2.01
N LYS A 311 6.10 -27.24 -2.43
CA LYS A 311 7.10 -27.86 -1.54
C LYS A 311 7.57 -26.89 -0.45
N PHE A 312 7.95 -25.67 -0.84
CA PHE A 312 8.33 -24.61 0.10
C PHE A 312 7.21 -24.33 1.11
N GLN A 313 5.97 -24.17 0.64
CA GLN A 313 4.81 -23.97 1.50
C GLN A 313 4.60 -25.15 2.47
N LYS A 314 4.68 -26.38 1.97
CA LYS A 314 4.49 -27.61 2.75
C LYS A 314 5.50 -27.70 3.90
N ILE A 315 6.77 -27.34 3.66
CA ILE A 315 7.80 -27.31 4.70
C ILE A 315 7.40 -26.33 5.82
N LEU A 316 6.96 -25.12 5.49
CA LEU A 316 6.51 -24.15 6.48
C LEU A 316 5.29 -24.66 7.28
N LEU A 317 4.29 -25.22 6.59
CA LEU A 317 3.09 -25.78 7.21
C LEU A 317 3.41 -26.94 8.16
N ASN A 318 4.33 -27.84 7.77
CA ASN A 318 4.82 -28.94 8.62
C ASN A 318 5.49 -28.44 9.91
N HIS A 319 6.02 -27.21 9.89
CA HIS A 319 6.59 -26.54 11.07
C HIS A 319 5.56 -25.71 11.84
N SER A 320 4.26 -25.89 11.58
CA SER A 320 3.15 -25.15 12.19
C SER A 320 3.20 -23.63 11.97
N ILE A 321 3.76 -23.21 10.83
CA ILE A 321 3.80 -21.80 10.41
C ILE A 321 2.65 -21.57 9.43
N ILE A 322 1.87 -20.52 9.68
CA ILE A 322 0.81 -20.11 8.76
C ILE A 322 1.49 -19.60 7.48
N ALA A 323 1.37 -20.33 6.38
CA ALA A 323 1.94 -19.98 5.09
C ALA A 323 0.85 -20.01 4.01
N THR A 324 0.58 -18.87 3.38
CA THR A 324 -0.36 -18.76 2.26
C THR A 324 0.36 -18.40 0.98
N ILE A 325 -0.07 -18.96 -0.14
CA ILE A 325 0.42 -18.55 -1.47
C ILE A 325 -0.49 -17.46 -1.99
N ARG A 326 0.08 -16.29 -2.25
CA ARG A 326 -0.60 -15.16 -2.88
C ARG A 326 -0.35 -15.21 -4.38
N TRP A 327 -1.20 -15.93 -5.09
CA TRP A 327 -1.19 -15.94 -6.55
C TRP A 327 -1.40 -14.53 -7.12
N SER A 328 -0.70 -14.25 -8.19
CA SER A 328 -0.67 -12.94 -8.82
C SER A 328 -2.06 -12.56 -9.31
N LYS A 329 -2.50 -11.37 -8.88
CA LYS A 329 -3.66 -10.69 -9.46
C LYS A 329 -3.21 -9.46 -10.21
N GLY A 330 -3.89 -9.14 -11.30
CA GLY A 330 -3.62 -7.96 -12.12
C GLY A 330 -2.37 -8.02 -12.98
N GLN A 331 -1.87 -9.21 -13.28
CA GLN A 331 -0.80 -9.38 -14.28
C GLN A 331 -1.24 -8.87 -15.66
N LYS A 332 -2.50 -9.11 -16.06
CA LYS A 332 -3.04 -8.67 -17.35
C LYS A 332 -3.07 -7.15 -17.52
N VAL A 333 -3.03 -6.41 -16.41
CA VAL A 333 -2.98 -4.94 -16.41
C VAL A 333 -1.60 -4.39 -16.02
N PHE A 334 -0.57 -5.24 -15.93
CA PHE A 334 0.74 -4.89 -15.36
C PHE A 334 0.64 -4.24 -13.97
N GLY A 335 -0.33 -4.69 -13.17
CA GLY A 335 -0.64 -4.20 -11.84
C GLY A 335 -0.30 -5.18 -10.72
N ALA A 336 0.35 -6.31 -11.04
CA ALA A 336 0.78 -7.25 -10.00
C ALA A 336 1.94 -6.65 -9.18
N CYS A 337 2.13 -7.15 -7.95
CA CYS A 337 3.19 -6.68 -7.05
C CYS A 337 4.56 -6.72 -7.76
N GLY A 338 5.25 -5.58 -7.77
CA GLY A 338 6.57 -5.40 -8.38
C GLY A 338 6.57 -5.02 -9.87
N GLN A 339 5.42 -4.92 -10.54
CA GLN A 339 5.34 -4.58 -11.98
C GLN A 339 5.04 -3.11 -12.28
N LEU A 340 4.65 -2.31 -11.29
CA LEU A 340 4.34 -0.88 -11.48
C LEU A 340 5.59 -0.10 -11.90
N ARG A 341 5.44 0.74 -12.93
CA ARG A 341 6.55 1.49 -13.54
C ARG A 341 6.13 2.87 -14.07
N ALA A 342 4.83 3.13 -14.16
CA ALA A 342 4.30 4.41 -14.63
C ALA A 342 4.88 4.89 -15.99
N LYS A 343 5.31 3.96 -16.86
CA LYS A 343 5.82 4.24 -18.22
C LYS A 343 4.90 3.61 -19.27
N ARG A 344 4.65 4.36 -20.35
CA ARG A 344 3.76 4.00 -21.48
C ARG A 344 4.33 2.94 -22.44
N GLU A 345 5.59 2.54 -22.26
CA GLU A 345 6.26 1.61 -23.17
C GLU A 345 6.31 0.20 -22.57
N ILE A 346 5.19 -0.51 -22.65
CA ILE A 346 5.24 -1.95 -22.82
C ILE A 346 4.28 -2.23 -23.99
N PRO A 347 4.78 -2.68 -25.16
CA PRO A 347 3.90 -3.11 -26.23
C PRO A 347 2.96 -4.16 -25.65
N LEU A 348 1.66 -3.99 -25.85
CA LEU A 348 0.69 -5.06 -25.68
C LEU A 348 1.19 -6.21 -26.57
N ILE A 349 1.80 -7.23 -25.96
CA ILE A 349 2.10 -8.47 -26.69
C ILE A 349 0.74 -9.08 -26.99
N GLY A 350 0.39 -9.08 -28.27
CA GLY A 350 -0.84 -9.66 -28.82
C GLY A 350 -0.90 -11.17 -28.69
#